data_AF-M1SPW7-F1
#
_entry.id   AF-M1SPW7-F1
#
_cell.length_a   1.000
_cell.length_b   1.000
_cell.length_c   1.000
_cell.angle_alpha   90.00
_cell.angle_beta   90.00
_cell.angle_gamma   90.00
#
_symmetry.space_group_name_H-M   'P 1'
#
loop_
_entity.id
_entity.type
_entity.pdbx_description
1 polymer ?
#
loop_
_entity_poly.entity_id
_entity_poly.type
_entity_poly.pdbx_seq_one_letter_code
_entity_poly.pdbx_strand_id
1 'polypeptide(L)'
;MYTEVIAQRYFKDSDGKARCIDIMPMNKDTWESEIPEDWHPISEKEADKIANPPLTKEQHMKQAEAKKQALIAEVNAETQMLQTKLALGRIKNDERALLNAWLDYLDLLEAVDTSLAPDIDWPVKPQ
;
A
#
# COMPACT_ATOMS: atom_id res chain seq x y z
N MET A 1 5.73 -38.41 1.76
CA MET A 1 4.57 -37.99 2.58
C MET A 1 3.80 -36.98 1.74
N TYR A 2 2.55 -37.29 1.40
CA TYR A 2 1.73 -36.43 0.53
C TYR A 2 1.08 -35.34 1.38
N THR A 3 1.71 -34.17 1.44
CA THR A 3 1.22 -32.96 2.14
C THR A 3 0.55 -31.98 1.19
N GLU A 4 0.12 -32.45 0.01
CA GLU A 4 -0.52 -31.60 -0.98
C GLU A 4 -1.94 -31.24 -0.52
N VAL A 5 -2.23 -29.94 -0.52
CA VAL A 5 -3.58 -29.43 -0.28
C VAL A 5 -4.40 -29.66 -1.54
N ILE A 6 -5.46 -30.47 -1.45
CA ILE A 6 -6.36 -30.77 -2.57
C ILE A 6 -7.57 -29.82 -2.62
N ALA A 7 -7.93 -29.20 -1.50
CA ALA A 7 -8.96 -28.16 -1.43
C ALA A 7 -8.82 -27.33 -0.15
N GLN A 8 -9.40 -26.12 -0.14
CA GLN A 8 -9.50 -25.27 1.04
C GLN A 8 -10.96 -24.95 1.33
N ARG A 9 -11.31 -24.92 2.62
CA ARG A 9 -12.64 -24.51 3.10
C ARG A 9 -12.48 -23.41 4.13
N TYR A 10 -13.31 -22.37 3.99
CA TYR A 10 -13.22 -21.17 4.81
C TYR A 10 -14.38 -21.09 5.79
N PHE A 11 -14.05 -20.64 6.99
CA PHE A 11 -14.97 -20.50 8.10
C PHE A 11 -14.74 -19.19 8.83
N LYS A 12 -15.75 -18.75 9.58
CA LYS A 12 -15.67 -17.63 10.53
C LYS A 12 -15.89 -18.19 11.92
N ASP A 13 -14.95 -17.95 12.82
CA ASP A 13 -15.07 -18.35 14.23
C ASP A 13 -15.96 -17.37 15.02
N SER A 14 -16.21 -17.69 16.29
CA SER A 14 -16.99 -16.84 17.20
C SER A 14 -16.37 -15.46 17.48
N ASP A 15 -15.05 -15.30 17.30
CA ASP A 15 -14.36 -14.00 17.35
C ASP A 15 -14.55 -13.17 16.05
N GLY A 16 -15.20 -13.73 15.04
CA GLY A 16 -15.35 -13.12 13.73
C GLY A 16 -14.10 -13.22 12.84
N LYS A 17 -13.12 -14.05 13.20
CA LYS A 17 -11.89 -14.25 12.42
C LYS A 17 -12.09 -15.32 11.36
N ALA A 18 -11.47 -15.10 10.20
CA ALA A 18 -11.43 -16.10 9.13
C ALA A 18 -10.50 -17.25 9.49
N ARG A 19 -10.96 -18.47 9.26
CA ARG A 19 -10.24 -19.73 9.46
C ARG A 19 -10.27 -20.53 8.17
N CYS A 20 -9.17 -21.22 7.88
CA CYS A 20 -9.04 -22.10 6.73
C CYS A 20 -8.77 -23.52 7.22
N ILE A 21 -9.48 -24.49 6.66
CA ILE A 21 -9.17 -25.90 6.78
C ILE A 21 -8.59 -26.36 5.45
N ASP A 22 -7.34 -26.80 5.50
CA ASP A 22 -6.67 -27.43 4.36
C ASP A 22 -7.10 -28.89 4.28
N ILE A 23 -7.75 -29.24 3.19
CA ILE A 23 -8.14 -30.61 2.89
C ILE A 23 -6.99 -31.26 2.14
N MET A 24 -6.48 -32.35 2.68
CA MET A 24 -5.41 -33.18 2.15
C MET A 24 -5.94 -34.60 1.86
N PRO A 25 -5.23 -35.43 1.07
CA PRO A 25 -5.69 -36.80 0.79
C PRO A 25 -5.95 -37.65 2.04
N MET A 26 -5.28 -37.34 3.16
CA MET A 26 -5.37 -38.07 4.43
C MET A 26 -6.57 -37.72 5.30
N ASN A 27 -7.15 -36.52 5.17
CA ASN A 27 -8.34 -36.09 5.90
C ASN A 27 -9.53 -35.77 4.98
N LYS A 28 -9.42 -36.03 3.67
CA LYS A 28 -10.47 -35.73 2.69
C LYS A 28 -11.87 -36.26 3.04
N ASP A 29 -11.94 -37.36 3.79
CA ASP A 29 -13.19 -38.02 4.20
C ASP A 29 -13.55 -37.74 5.68
N THR A 30 -12.72 -36.98 6.41
CA THR A 30 -12.89 -36.70 7.85
C THR A 30 -12.81 -35.21 8.21
N TRP A 31 -12.49 -34.33 7.27
CA TRP A 31 -12.21 -32.91 7.52
C TRP A 31 -13.41 -32.18 8.14
N GLU A 32 -14.65 -32.60 7.89
CA GLU A 32 -15.84 -32.00 8.53
C GLU A 32 -15.83 -32.16 10.05
N SER A 33 -15.20 -33.21 10.59
CA SER A 33 -15.07 -33.42 12.04
C SER A 33 -14.08 -32.45 12.70
N GLU A 34 -13.27 -31.76 11.90
CA GLU A 34 -12.32 -30.75 12.36
C GLU A 34 -12.99 -29.38 12.54
N ILE A 35 -14.26 -29.21 12.13
CA ILE A 35 -15.00 -27.95 12.25
C ILE A 35 -15.57 -27.83 13.67
N PRO A 36 -15.13 -26.84 14.48
CA PRO A 36 -15.76 -26.53 15.76
C PRO A 36 -17.22 -26.09 15.61
N GLU A 37 -18.04 -26.35 16.62
CA GLU A 37 -19.49 -26.06 16.60
C GLU A 37 -19.80 -24.55 16.41
N ASP A 38 -18.89 -23.68 16.84
CA ASP A 38 -19.02 -22.22 16.74
C ASP A 38 -18.47 -21.64 15.43
N TRP A 39 -18.04 -22.49 14.48
CA TRP A 39 -17.55 -22.04 13.18
C TRP A 39 -18.66 -22.05 12.14
N HIS A 40 -18.78 -20.93 11.42
CA HIS A 40 -19.75 -20.78 10.34
C HIS A 40 -19.04 -20.76 8.98
N PRO A 41 -19.51 -21.54 7.99
CA PRO A 41 -18.89 -21.55 6.66
C PRO A 41 -19.04 -20.19 5.98
N ILE A 42 -17.97 -19.73 5.34
CA ILE A 42 -17.92 -18.48 4.57
C ILE A 42 -17.29 -18.72 3.20
N SER A 43 -17.49 -17.77 2.30
CA SER A 43 -16.78 -17.78 1.00
C SER A 43 -15.31 -17.37 1.18
N GLU A 44 -14.44 -17.81 0.27
CA GLU A 44 -13.05 -17.31 0.15
C GLU A 44 -13.01 -15.77 0.11
N LYS A 45 -13.89 -15.15 -0.67
CA LYS A 45 -14.00 -13.68 -0.76
C LYS A 45 -14.36 -13.01 0.57
N GLU A 46 -15.14 -13.67 1.43
CA GLU A 46 -15.45 -13.16 2.76
C GLU A 46 -14.26 -13.37 3.70
N ALA A 47 -13.60 -14.53 3.62
CA ALA A 47 -12.38 -14.81 4.38
C ALA A 47 -11.28 -13.78 4.06
N ASP A 48 -11.07 -13.47 2.79
CA ASP A 48 -10.13 -12.46 2.32
C ASP A 48 -10.45 -11.07 2.86
N LYS A 49 -11.73 -10.68 2.88
CA LYS A 49 -12.16 -9.39 3.44
C LYS A 49 -11.94 -9.30 4.94
N ILE A 50 -12.11 -10.40 5.66
CA ILE A 50 -11.87 -10.45 7.12
C ILE A 50 -10.37 -10.39 7.40
N ALA A 51 -9.56 -11.14 6.63
CA ALA A 51 -8.11 -11.18 6.79
C ALA A 51 -7.44 -9.86 6.32
N ASN A 52 -7.99 -9.22 5.30
CA ASN A 52 -7.51 -7.97 4.73
C ASN A 52 -8.65 -6.97 4.58
N PRO A 53 -9.07 -6.33 5.69
CA PRO A 53 -10.14 -5.34 5.64
C PRO A 53 -9.72 -4.16 4.74
N PRO A 54 -10.66 -3.57 3.99
CA PRO A 54 -10.37 -2.37 3.22
C PRO A 54 -9.88 -1.26 4.15
N LEU A 55 -8.91 -0.48 3.66
CA LEU A 55 -8.37 0.65 4.39
C LEU A 55 -9.48 1.64 4.74
N THR A 56 -9.42 2.19 5.94
CA THR A 56 -10.29 3.29 6.33
C THR A 56 -9.87 4.56 5.59
N LYS A 57 -10.77 5.55 5.52
CA LYS A 57 -10.44 6.87 4.96
C LYS A 57 -9.23 7.50 5.65
N GLU A 58 -9.15 7.41 6.98
CA GLU A 58 -8.01 7.92 7.74
C GLU A 58 -6.70 7.19 7.37
N GLN A 59 -6.74 5.88 7.19
CA GLN A 59 -5.57 5.12 6.75
C GLN A 59 -5.14 5.51 5.33
N HIS A 60 -6.09 5.73 4.42
CA HIS A 60 -5.81 6.28 3.08
C HIS A 60 -5.16 7.66 3.14
N MET A 61 -5.69 8.56 3.97
CA MET A 61 -5.10 9.90 4.17
C MET A 61 -3.69 9.81 4.74
N LYS A 62 -3.45 8.93 5.72
CA LYS A 62 -2.13 8.72 6.32
C LYS A 62 -1.13 8.16 5.30
N GLN A 63 -1.55 7.24 4.44
CA GLN A 63 -0.70 6.73 3.36
C GLN A 63 -0.39 7.82 2.32
N ALA A 64 -1.39 8.64 1.96
CA ALA A 64 -1.20 9.76 1.05
C ALA A 64 -0.23 10.79 1.63
N GLU A 65 -0.35 11.13 2.92
CA GLU A 65 0.59 12.04 3.58
C GLU A 65 2.00 11.48 3.61
N ALA A 66 2.16 10.20 3.96
CA ALA A 66 3.46 9.53 3.92
C ALA A 66 4.09 9.57 2.52
N LYS A 67 3.28 9.36 1.47
CA LYS A 67 3.74 9.49 0.08
C LYS A 67 4.15 10.92 -0.27
N LYS A 68 3.36 11.93 0.13
CA LYS A 68 3.69 13.36 -0.07
C LYS A 68 5.05 13.69 0.56
N GLN A 69 5.26 13.29 1.81
CA GLN A 69 6.53 13.51 2.51
C GLN A 69 7.70 12.78 1.84
N ALA A 70 7.50 11.57 1.34
CA ALA A 70 8.53 10.83 0.60
C ALA A 70 8.92 11.55 -0.71
N LEU A 71 7.94 12.08 -1.45
CA LEU A 71 8.20 12.83 -2.69
C LEU A 71 8.91 14.16 -2.41
N ILE A 72 8.53 14.87 -1.34
CA ILE A 72 9.24 16.10 -0.91
C ILE A 72 10.70 15.77 -0.53
N ALA A 73 10.93 14.66 0.16
CA ALA A 73 12.28 14.20 0.48
C ALA A 73 13.11 13.89 -0.78
N GLU A 74 12.49 13.30 -1.81
CA GLU A 74 13.12 13.09 -3.12
C GLU A 74 13.50 14.42 -3.78
N VAL A 75 12.62 15.42 -3.80
CA VAL A 75 12.96 16.76 -4.34
C VAL A 75 14.18 17.34 -3.63
N ASN A 76 14.23 17.26 -2.30
CA ASN A 76 15.36 17.75 -1.53
C ASN A 76 16.67 17.02 -1.89
N ALA A 77 16.61 15.70 -2.08
CA ALA A 77 17.78 14.91 -2.47
C ALA A 77 18.28 15.28 -3.88
N GLU A 78 17.37 15.39 -4.85
CA GLU A 78 17.71 15.73 -6.25
C GLU A 78 18.21 17.16 -6.40
N THR A 79 17.65 18.11 -5.64
CA THR A 79 18.01 19.52 -5.75
C THR A 79 19.25 19.92 -4.93
N GLN A 80 19.71 19.09 -3.99
CA GLN A 80 20.81 19.42 -3.07
C GLN A 80 22.09 19.91 -3.79
N MET A 81 22.52 19.18 -4.84
CA MET A 81 23.71 19.56 -5.61
C MET A 81 23.46 20.81 -6.47
N LEU A 82 22.26 20.95 -7.04
CA LEU A 82 21.88 22.10 -7.85
C LEU A 82 21.87 23.38 -7.01
N GLN A 83 21.27 23.33 -5.81
CA GLN A 83 21.28 24.43 -4.84
C GLN A 83 22.71 24.79 -4.42
N THR A 84 23.58 23.80 -4.19
CA THR A 84 25.00 24.02 -3.86
C THR A 84 25.74 24.73 -5.02
N LYS A 85 25.52 24.29 -6.27
CA LYS A 85 26.10 24.94 -7.46
C LYS A 85 25.57 26.37 -7.63
N LEU A 86 24.28 26.60 -7.37
CA LEU A 86 23.68 27.93 -7.43
C LEU A 86 24.32 28.86 -6.39
N ALA A 87 24.45 28.41 -5.14
CA ALA A 87 25.06 29.18 -4.06
C ALA A 87 26.54 29.54 -4.32
N LEU A 88 27.27 28.65 -4.98
CA LEU A 88 28.66 28.88 -5.38
C LEU A 88 28.79 29.68 -6.71
N GLY A 89 27.68 30.06 -7.34
CA GLY A 89 27.69 30.76 -8.64
C GLY A 89 28.19 29.90 -9.81
N ARG A 90 28.16 28.57 -9.67
CA ARG A 90 28.70 27.58 -10.63
C ARG A 90 27.64 26.87 -11.46
N ILE A 91 26.35 27.15 -11.20
CA ILE A 91 25.24 26.49 -11.89
C ILE A 91 25.20 26.86 -13.37
N LYS A 92 24.99 25.86 -14.23
CA LYS A 92 24.77 26.06 -15.67
C LYS A 92 23.32 26.42 -15.97
N ASN A 93 23.04 26.88 -17.19
CA ASN A 93 21.68 27.29 -17.58
C ASN A 93 20.68 26.13 -17.60
N ASP A 94 21.09 24.96 -18.09
CA ASP A 94 20.32 23.72 -18.08
C ASP A 94 20.05 23.23 -16.65
N GLU A 95 21.08 23.22 -15.80
CA GLU A 95 20.97 22.87 -14.38
C GLU A 95 20.03 23.83 -13.61
N ARG A 96 20.03 25.11 -13.96
CA ARG A 96 19.12 26.11 -13.38
C ARG A 96 17.67 25.87 -13.81
N ALA A 97 17.45 25.54 -15.08
CA ALA A 97 16.12 25.19 -15.57
C ALA A 97 15.59 23.93 -14.87
N LEU A 98 16.44 22.92 -14.69
CA LEU A 98 16.11 21.71 -13.94
C LEU A 98 15.79 22.02 -12.47
N LEU A 99 16.58 22.86 -11.80
CA LEU A 99 16.32 23.28 -10.43
C LEU A 99 14.95 23.96 -10.29
N ASN A 100 14.62 24.88 -11.21
CA ASN A 100 13.31 25.53 -11.21
C ASN A 100 12.17 24.52 -11.41
N ALA A 101 12.32 23.58 -12.35
CA ALA A 101 11.29 22.55 -12.57
C ALA A 101 11.06 21.66 -11.34
N TRP A 102 12.11 21.35 -10.58
CA TRP A 102 11.98 20.64 -9.30
C TRP A 102 11.30 21.47 -8.21
N LEU A 103 11.54 22.78 -8.17
CA LEU A 103 10.88 23.69 -7.22
C LEU A 103 9.39 23.89 -7.59
N ASP A 104 9.07 24.02 -8.88
CA ASP A 104 7.66 24.06 -9.33
C ASP A 104 6.94 22.75 -8.95
N TYR A 105 7.63 21.61 -9.09
CA TYR A 105 7.11 20.31 -8.65
C TYR A 105 6.92 20.24 -7.12
N LEU A 106 7.80 20.84 -6.33
CA LEU A 106 7.64 20.95 -4.87
C LEU A 106 6.39 21.74 -4.51
N ASP A 107 6.17 22.89 -5.13
CA ASP A 107 4.99 23.73 -4.89
C ASP A 107 3.70 22.96 -5.22
N LEU A 108 3.70 22.21 -6.33
CA LEU A 108 2.58 21.33 -6.70
C LEU A 108 2.35 20.24 -5.66
N LEU A 109 3.41 19.59 -5.16
CA LEU A 109 3.31 18.58 -4.11
C LEU A 109 2.74 19.17 -2.81
N GLU A 110 3.21 20.34 -2.39
CA GLU A 110 2.74 21.03 -1.19
C GLU A 110 1.25 21.39 -1.29
N ALA A 111 0.78 21.72 -2.50
CA ALA A 111 -0.64 22.00 -2.76
C ALA A 111 -1.55 20.74 -2.81
N VAL A 112 -0.98 19.52 -2.86
CA VAL A 112 -1.79 18.28 -2.87
C VAL A 112 -2.61 18.15 -1.58
N ASP A 113 -3.92 18.04 -1.73
CA ASP A 113 -4.87 17.74 -0.65
C ASP A 113 -4.95 16.22 -0.42
N THR A 114 -4.34 15.76 0.68
CA THR A 114 -4.31 14.34 1.05
C THR A 114 -5.64 13.82 1.59
N SER A 115 -6.61 14.71 1.87
CA SER A 115 -7.96 14.33 2.30
C SER A 115 -8.81 13.70 1.18
N LEU A 116 -8.37 13.87 -0.07
CA LEU A 116 -8.97 13.27 -1.27
C LEU A 116 -8.56 11.81 -1.47
N ALA A 117 -7.67 11.26 -0.64
CA ALA A 117 -7.25 9.87 -0.73
C ALA A 117 -8.45 8.89 -0.70
N PRO A 118 -8.43 7.83 -1.53
CA PRO A 118 -7.31 7.39 -2.37
C PRO A 118 -7.18 8.10 -3.73
N ASP A 119 -8.16 8.92 -4.12
CA ASP A 119 -8.29 9.50 -5.45
C ASP A 119 -7.51 10.82 -5.56
N ILE A 120 -6.17 10.71 -5.55
CA ILE A 120 -5.25 11.85 -5.65
C ILE A 120 -4.49 11.80 -6.98
N ASP A 121 -4.60 12.88 -7.75
CA ASP A 121 -3.76 13.13 -8.91
C ASP A 121 -2.41 13.67 -8.45
N TRP A 122 -1.41 12.80 -8.43
CA TRP A 122 -0.05 13.18 -8.05
C TRP A 122 0.62 13.95 -9.18
N PRO A 123 1.32 15.07 -8.88
CA PRO A 123 2.05 15.81 -9.88
C PRO A 123 3.12 14.93 -10.53
N VAL A 124 3.48 15.26 -11.77
CA VAL A 124 4.48 14.52 -12.54
C VAL A 124 5.86 15.11 -12.27
N LYS A 125 6.80 14.23 -11.95
CA LYS A 125 8.19 14.63 -11.71
C LYS A 125 8.86 15.22 -12.97
N PRO A 126 9.79 16.17 -12.81
CA PRO A 126 10.63 16.63 -13.91
C PRO A 126 11.61 15.53 -14.37
N GLN A 127 12.14 15.67 -15.59
CA GLN A 127 13.13 14.76 -16.19
C GLN A 127 14.56 15.29 -16.07
#